data_AF-A0A942H375-F1
#
_entry.id   AF-A0A942H375-F1
#
_cell.length_a   1.000
_cell.length_b   1.000
_cell.length_c   1.000
_cell.angle_alpha   90.00
_cell.angle_beta   90.00
_cell.angle_gamma   90.00
#
_symmetry.space_group_name_H-M   'P 1'
#
loop_
_entity.id
_entity.type
_entity.pdbx_description
1 polymer ?
#
loop_
_entity_poly.entity_id
_entity_poly.type
_entity_poly.pdbx_seq_one_letter_code
_entity_poly.pdbx_strand_id
1 'polypeptide(L)' 'MSEHVIDRFAFSIEELAMLTALSAPKIRKDIREGRLKSLKKGRRRLILKDEAIRYINEDDSVEQEEKEAEDR' A
#
# COMPACT_ATOMS: atom_id res chain seq x y z
N MET A 1 -9.12 19.32 5.25
CA MET A 1 -8.64 18.72 3.99
C MET A 1 -9.70 17.74 3.53
N SER A 2 -10.13 17.83 2.27
CA SER A 2 -11.36 17.24 1.75
C SER A 2 -11.44 15.72 1.92
N GLU A 3 -12.49 15.30 2.62
CA GLU A 3 -13.01 13.93 2.75
C GLU A 3 -13.51 13.43 1.39
N HIS A 4 -12.58 13.14 0.49
CA HIS A 4 -12.83 12.44 -0.76
C HIS A 4 -11.88 11.25 -0.79
N VAL A 5 -12.13 10.26 0.07
CA VAL A 5 -11.57 8.92 -0.16
C VAL A 5 -12.36 8.28 -1.30
N ILE A 6 -12.10 8.83 -2.50
CA ILE A 6 -11.83 8.07 -3.72
C ILE A 6 -12.84 6.95 -4.00
N ASP A 7 -13.86 7.29 -4.78
CA ASP A 7 -14.67 6.36 -5.57
C ASP A 7 -13.86 5.83 -6.79
N ARG A 8 -12.67 5.27 -6.53
CA ARG A 8 -11.86 4.59 -7.56
C ARG A 8 -11.76 3.12 -7.22
N PHE A 9 -11.87 2.29 -8.27
CA PHE A 9 -11.77 0.85 -8.15
C PHE A 9 -10.33 0.33 -8.00
N ALA A 10 -9.32 1.13 -8.39
CA ALA A 10 -7.92 0.74 -8.35
C ALA A 10 -6.96 1.94 -8.32
N PHE A 11 -5.72 1.68 -7.92
CA PHE A 11 -4.60 2.62 -7.81
C PHE A 11 -3.43 2.18 -8.70
N SER A 12 -2.67 3.12 -9.24
CA SER A 12 -1.34 2.83 -9.81
C SER A 12 -0.30 2.64 -8.70
N ILE A 13 0.91 2.21 -9.07
CA ILE A 13 2.04 2.10 -8.13
C ILE A 13 2.40 3.47 -7.56
N GLU A 14 2.39 4.51 -8.39
CA GLU A 14 2.69 5.89 -8.02
C GLU A 14 1.62 6.47 -7.10
N GLU A 15 0.35 6.16 -7.35
CA GLU A 15 -0.76 6.53 -6.46
C GLU A 15 -0.64 5.85 -5.10
N LEU A 16 -0.35 4.54 -5.08
CA LEU A 16 -0.13 3.83 -3.82
C LEU A 16 1.08 4.37 -3.06
N ALA A 17 2.16 4.71 -3.75
CA ALA A 17 3.35 5.35 -3.16
C ALA A 17 3.01 6.69 -2.47
N MET A 18 2.14 7.50 -3.08
CA MET A 18 1.68 8.74 -2.48
C MET A 18 0.79 8.51 -1.26
N LEU A 19 0.06 7.39 -1.20
CA LEU A 19 -0.81 7.05 -0.07
C LEU A 19 -0.05 6.46 1.13
N THR A 20 0.97 5.63 0.88
CA THR A 20 1.72 4.92 1.94
C THR A 20 3.03 5.61 2.34
N ALA A 21 3.37 6.75 1.71
CA ALA A 21 4.69 7.38 1.78
C ALA A 21 5.88 6.45 1.40
N LEU A 22 5.60 5.29 0.79
CA LEU A 22 6.61 4.35 0.33
C LEU A 22 7.16 4.73 -1.04
N SER A 23 8.40 4.32 -1.30
CA SER A 23 8.98 4.48 -2.62
C SER A 23 8.35 3.49 -3.62
N ALA A 24 8.11 3.93 -4.86
CA ALA A 24 7.65 3.06 -5.95
C ALA A 24 8.54 1.81 -6.17
N PRO A 25 9.88 1.85 -6.00
CA PRO A 25 10.73 0.66 -5.99
C PRO A 25 10.37 -0.36 -4.90
N LYS A 26 10.05 0.07 -3.67
CA LYS A 26 9.62 -0.81 -2.57
C LYS A 26 8.32 -1.52 -2.95
N ILE A 27 7.31 -0.78 -3.39
CA ILE A 27 6.04 -1.34 -3.86
C ILE A 27 6.26 -2.35 -5.00
N ARG A 28 7.14 -2.05 -5.96
CA ARG A 28 7.52 -3.00 -7.03
C ARG A 28 8.19 -4.26 -6.50
N LYS A 29 9.01 -4.15 -5.45
CA LYS A 29 9.62 -5.28 -4.75
C LYS A 29 8.55 -6.13 -4.06
N ASP A 30 7.62 -5.51 -3.34
CA ASP A 30 6.54 -6.22 -2.64
C ASP A 30 5.59 -6.95 -3.59
N ILE A 31 5.31 -6.36 -4.75
CA ILE A 31 4.58 -7.04 -5.83
C ILE A 31 5.36 -8.26 -6.35
N ARG A 32 6.68 -8.13 -6.51
CA ARG A 32 7.53 -9.23 -6.99
C ARG A 32 7.61 -10.37 -5.98
N GLU A 33 7.64 -10.04 -4.69
CA GLU A 33 7.72 -10.97 -3.57
C GLU A 33 6.35 -11.55 -3.17
N GLY A 34 5.27 -11.12 -3.83
CA GLY A 34 3.92 -11.63 -3.60
C GLY A 34 3.22 -11.04 -2.36
N ARG A 35 3.84 -10.06 -1.68
CA ARG A 35 3.26 -9.35 -0.53
C ARG A 35 2.14 -8.39 -0.92
N LEU A 36 2.14 -7.93 -2.16
CA LEU A 36 1.13 -7.03 -2.73
C LEU A 36 0.60 -7.57 -4.07
N LYS A 37 -0.69 -7.86 -4.14
CA LYS A 37 -1.33 -8.30 -5.37
C LYS A 37 -1.53 -7.12 -6.32
N SER A 38 -1.30 -7.37 -7.61
CA SER A 38 -1.53 -6.36 -8.66
C SER A 38 -1.98 -7.01 -9.96
N LEU A 39 -2.71 -6.24 -10.77
CA LEU A 39 -3.17 -6.62 -12.10
C LEU A 39 -2.34 -5.90 -13.17
N LYS A 40 -1.83 -6.63 -14.14
CA LYS A 40 -1.13 -6.06 -15.30
C LYS A 40 -2.17 -5.65 -16.36
N LYS A 41 -2.24 -4.37 -16.70
CA LYS A 41 -3.09 -3.82 -17.77
C LYS A 41 -2.22 -3.11 -18.80
N GLY A 42 -1.81 -3.86 -19.83
CA GLY A 42 -0.86 -3.39 -20.83
C GLY A 42 0.49 -3.06 -20.21
N ARG A 43 0.91 -1.79 -20.33
CA ARG A 43 2.16 -1.27 -19.74
C ARG A 43 2.02 -0.88 -18.26
N ARG A 44 0.80 -0.76 -17.73
CA ARG A 44 0.54 -0.32 -16.36
C ARG A 44 0.25 -1.50 -15.44
N ARG A 45 0.53 -1.31 -14.14
CA ARG A 45 0.05 -2.18 -13.06
C ARG A 45 -0.98 -1.42 -12.23
N LEU A 46 -2.03 -2.13 -11.85
CA LEU A 46 -3.12 -1.63 -11.03
C LEU A 46 -3.20 -2.45 -9.75
N ILE A 47 -3.36 -1.78 -8.62
CA ILE A 47 -3.66 -2.37 -7.31
C ILE A 47 -5.13 -2.10 -7.04
N LEU A 48 -5.93 -3.14 -6.82
CA LEU A 48 -7.35 -2.97 -6.51
C LEU A 48 -7.52 -2.25 -5.17
N LYS A 49 -8.62 -1.51 -5.00
CA LYS A 49 -8.88 -0.74 -3.78
C LYS A 49 -8.78 -1.58 -2.51
N ASP A 50 -9.45 -2.73 -2.46
CA ASP A 50 -9.47 -3.60 -1.28
C ASP A 50 -8.06 -4.11 -0.92
N GLU A 51 -7.27 -4.43 -1.94
CA GLU A 51 -5.89 -4.88 -1.76
C GLU A 51 -4.97 -3.74 -1.29
N ALA A 52 -5.17 -2.52 -1.81
CA ALA A 52 -4.44 -1.35 -1.34
C ALA A 52 -4.75 -1.05 0.13
N ILE A 53 -6.03 -1.13 0.53
CA ILE A 53 -6.45 -0.94 1.92
C ILE A 53 -5.84 -2.01 2.82
N ARG A 54 -5.90 -3.29 2.43
CA ARG A 54 -5.26 -4.39 3.15
C ARG A 54 -3.77 -4.11 3.35
N TYR A 55 -3.08 -3.73 2.28
CA TYR A 55 -1.65 -3.48 2.28
C TYR A 55 -1.26 -2.29 3.18
N ILE A 56 -2.02 -1.18 3.15
CA ILE A 56 -1.82 -0.02 4.02
C ILE A 56 -1.98 -0.42 5.49
N ASN A 57 -3.07 -1.12 5.81
CA ASN A 57 -3.36 -1.51 7.18
C ASN A 57 -2.35 -2.54 7.74
N GLU A 58 -1.81 -3.41 6.89
CA GLU A 58 -0.78 -4.37 7.32
C GLU A 58 0.57 -3.69 7.60
N ASP A 59 0.96 -2.69 6.81
CA ASP A 59 2.18 -1.90 7.06
C ASP A 59 2.06 -1.09 8.38
N ASP A 60 0.88 -0.57 8.74
CA ASP A 60 0.65 0.15 10.01
C ASP A 60 0.81 -0.74 11.26
N SER A 61 0.64 -2.07 11.13
CA SER A 61 0.80 -3.01 12.25
C SER A 61 2.25 -3.12 12.75
N VAL A 62 3.23 -2.74 11.91
CA VAL A 62 4.65 -2.87 12.25
C VAL A 62 5.12 -1.74 13.18
N GLU A 63 4.38 -0.62 13.23
CA GLU A 63 4.72 0.52 14.11
C GLU A 63 4.15 0.39 15.54
N GLN A 64 3.25 -0.56 15.79
CA GLN A 64 2.62 -0.73 17.12
C GLN A 64 3.36 -1.69 18.04
N GLU A 65 4.16 -2.63 17.52
CA GLU A 65 4.87 -3.61 18.35
C GLU A 65 6.20 -3.08 18.95
N GLU A 66 6.83 -2.05 18.37
CA GLU A 66 8.07 -1.50 18.93
C GLU A 66 7.87 -0.56 20.12
N LYS A 67 6.65 -0.03 20.34
CA LYS A 67 6.38 0.90 21.45
C LYS A 67 5.99 0.24 22.77
N GLU A 68 5.59 -1.04 22.76
CA GLU A 68 5.23 -1.75 24.00
C GLU A 68 6.43 -2.45 24.68
N ALA A 69 7.61 -2.46 24.05
CA ALA A 69 8.80 -3.12 24.56
C ALA A 69 9.73 -2.23 25.41
N GLU A 70 9.50 -0.91 25.47
CA GLU A 70 10.39 0.04 26.17
C GLU A 70 9.82 0.56 27.50
N ASP A 71 8.63 0.12 27.92
CA ASP A 71 7.98 0.53 29.19
C ASP A 71 7.73 -0.65 30.14
N ARG A 72 8.57 -1.70 30.09
CA ARG A 72 8.59 -2.81 31.05
C ARG A 72 9.93 -2.95 31.78
#